data_AF-A0A4C2EEJ4-F1
#
_entry.id   AF-A0A4C2EEJ4-F1
#
_cell.length_a   1.000
_cell.length_b   1.000
_cell.length_c   1.000
_cell.angle_alpha   90.00
_cell.angle_beta   90.00
_cell.angle_gamma   90.00
#
_symmetry.space_group_name_H-M   'P 1'
#
loop_
_entity.id
_entity.type
_entity.pdbx_description
1 polymer ?
#
loop_
_entity_poly.entity_id
_entity_poly.type
_entity_poly.pdbx_seq_one_letter_code
_entity_poly.pdbx_strand_id
1 'polypeptide(L)'
;MSSADPQKWIVRLVIGLVVLFAPALFVVATLEFLILSGDLALNEISLIEFLELYLIDLVLFVVLGYGVYRLTFWLIENQLPDALDTIAETEAADATDESDATETRTED
;
A
#
# COMPACT_ATOMS: atom_id res chain seq x y z
N MET A 1 12.67 15.21 -26.31
CA MET A 1 13.14 14.85 -24.95
C MET A 1 11.93 14.90 -24.03
N SER A 2 11.55 13.77 -23.45
CA SER A 2 10.31 13.63 -22.67
C SER A 2 10.33 14.55 -21.45
N SER A 3 9.34 15.44 -21.31
CA SER A 3 9.11 16.19 -20.07
C SER A 3 8.82 15.19 -18.95
N ALA A 4 9.86 14.84 -18.19
CA ALA A 4 9.71 14.03 -16.99
C ALA A 4 8.93 14.86 -15.98
N ASP A 5 7.72 14.40 -15.67
CA ASP A 5 6.85 14.98 -14.66
C ASP A 5 7.58 14.98 -13.30
N PRO A 6 8.05 16.14 -12.79
CA PRO A 6 8.99 16.19 -11.68
C PRO A 6 8.42 15.56 -10.41
N GLN A 7 7.09 15.61 -10.25
CA GLN A 7 6.39 14.99 -9.14
C GLN A 7 6.52 13.46 -9.14
N LYS A 8 6.47 12.81 -10.31
CA LYS A 8 6.63 11.34 -10.43
C LYS A 8 8.06 10.88 -10.13
N TRP A 9 9.04 11.74 -10.34
CA TRP A 9 10.44 11.47 -10.00
C TRP A 9 10.68 11.63 -8.49
N ILE A 10 10.15 12.70 -7.90
CA ILE A 10 10.22 12.94 -6.44
C ILE A 10 9.57 11.79 -5.68
N VAL A 11 8.36 11.37 -6.08
CA VAL A 11 7.66 10.25 -5.41
C VAL A 11 8.49 8.97 -5.46
N ARG A 12 9.10 8.63 -6.60
CA ARG A 12 9.98 7.46 -6.70
C ARG A 12 11.21 7.57 -5.80
N LEU A 13 11.79 8.77 -5.71
CA LEU A 13 12.95 9.02 -4.87
C LEU A 13 12.60 8.91 -3.38
N VAL A 14 11.44 9.44 -2.98
CA VAL A 14 10.92 9.31 -1.61
C VAL A 14 10.63 7.84 -1.28
N ILE A 15 10.02 7.08 -2.19
CA ILE A 15 9.79 5.64 -1.97
C ILE A 15 11.12 4.90 -1.79
N GLY A 16 12.09 5.14 -2.67
CA GLY A 16 13.43 4.54 -2.53
C GLY A 16 14.10 4.92 -1.21
N LEU A 17 13.96 6.17 -0.78
CA LEU A 17 14.47 6.65 0.50
C LEU A 17 13.78 5.93 1.67
N VAL A 18 12.46 5.83 1.67
CA VAL A 18 11.71 5.13 2.71
C VAL A 18 12.09 3.66 2.76
N VAL A 19 12.20 2.99 1.62
CA VAL A 19 12.59 1.57 1.55
C VAL A 19 14.01 1.36 2.09
N LEU A 20 14.93 2.30 1.88
CA LEU A 20 16.30 2.20 2.38
C LEU A 20 16.41 2.55 3.88
N PHE A 21 15.73 3.59 4.33
CA PHE A 21 15.88 4.16 5.67
C PHE A 21 14.90 3.60 6.71
N ALA A 22 13.70 3.15 6.32
CA ALA A 22 12.77 2.53 7.27
C ALA A 22 13.36 1.28 7.95
N PRO A 23 14.05 0.37 7.24
CA PRO A 23 14.78 -0.73 7.89
C PRO A 23 15.86 -0.24 8.84
N ALA A 24 16.60 0.82 8.50
CA ALA A 24 17.63 1.38 9.38
C ALA A 24 17.04 1.89 10.70
N LEU A 25 15.86 2.52 10.66
CA LEU A 25 15.14 2.93 11.88
C LEU A 25 14.70 1.71 12.70
N PHE A 26 14.30 0.63 12.03
CA PHE A 26 13.93 -0.61 12.69
C PHE A 26 15.13 -1.20 13.43
N VAL A 27 16.29 -1.33 12.76
CA VAL A 27 17.55 -1.77 13.38
C VAL A 27 17.89 -0.94 14.62
N VAL A 28 17.77 0.38 14.56
CA VAL A 28 18.03 1.26 15.73
C VAL A 28 17.09 0.91 16.88
N ALA A 29 15.80 0.76 16.62
CA ALA A 29 14.82 0.39 17.64
C ALA A 29 15.10 -1.01 18.23
N THR A 30 15.47 -1.98 17.39
CA THR A 30 15.83 -3.34 17.83
C THR A 30 17.07 -3.31 18.72
N LEU A 31 18.07 -2.50 18.35
CA LEU A 31 19.29 -2.35 19.12
C LEU A 31 19.02 -1.71 20.48
N GLU A 32 18.22 -0.64 20.53
CA GLU A 32 17.76 -0.02 21.78
C GLU A 32 17.06 -1.04 22.69
N PHE A 33 16.17 -1.85 22.13
CA PHE A 33 15.48 -2.90 22.88
C PHE A 33 16.45 -3.93 23.47
N LEU A 34 17.44 -4.35 22.70
CA LEU A 34 18.40 -5.37 23.11
C LEU A 34 19.33 -4.87 24.22
N ILE A 35 19.74 -3.60 24.13
CA ILE A 35 20.52 -2.92 25.17
C ILE A 35 19.70 -2.80 26.46
N LEU A 36 18.44 -2.36 26.36
CA LEU A 36 17.56 -2.23 27.53
C LEU A 36 17.23 -3.57 28.19
N SER A 37 17.16 -4.63 27.39
CA SER A 37 16.93 -6.00 27.87
C SER A 37 18.17 -6.66 28.48
N GLY A 38 19.35 -6.03 28.33
CA GLY A 38 20.62 -6.55 28.82
C GLY A 38 21.17 -7.72 28.01
N ASP A 39 20.59 -8.00 26.84
CA ASP A 39 20.98 -9.10 25.96
C ASP A 39 22.12 -8.68 25.01
N LEU A 40 22.43 -7.38 24.93
CA LEU A 40 23.52 -6.86 24.11
C LEU A 40 24.19 -5.64 24.74
N ALA A 41 25.51 -5.69 24.90
CA ALA A 41 26.32 -4.50 25.16
C ALA A 41 26.70 -3.82 23.83
N LEU A 42 26.58 -2.49 23.75
CA LEU A 42 26.91 -1.69 22.55
C LEU A 42 28.31 -1.94 21.98
N ASN A 43 29.24 -2.42 22.81
CA ASN A 43 30.64 -2.68 22.43
C ASN A 43 30.88 -4.12 21.93
N GLU A 44 29.87 -4.99 22.00
CA GLU A 44 29.97 -6.39 21.60
C GLU A 44 29.42 -6.64 20.20
N ILE A 45 28.58 -5.74 19.68
CA ILE A 45 28.06 -5.86 18.31
C ILE A 45 29.11 -5.48 17.28
N SER A 46 29.43 -6.42 16.40
CA SER A 46 30.33 -6.18 15.29
C SER A 46 29.63 -5.47 14.13
N LEU A 47 30.42 -4.80 13.28
CA LEU A 47 29.93 -4.17 12.05
C LEU A 47 29.25 -5.16 11.10
N ILE A 48 29.68 -6.43 11.10
CA ILE A 48 29.10 -7.46 10.24
C ILE A 48 27.74 -7.92 10.76
N GLU A 49 27.57 -8.08 12.07
CA GLU A 49 26.27 -8.41 12.69
C GLU A 49 25.26 -7.28 12.50
N PHE A 50 25.70 -6.02 12.63
CA PHE A 50 24.86 -4.86 12.32
C PHE A 50 24.37 -4.88 10.86
N LEU A 51 25.28 -5.21 9.92
CA LEU A 51 24.93 -5.31 8.51
C LEU A 51 23.96 -6.48 8.25
N GLU A 52 24.17 -7.62 8.89
CA GLU A 52 23.27 -8.78 8.81
C GLU A 52 21.87 -8.41 9.29
N LEU A 53 21.76 -7.80 10.46
CA LEU A 53 20.48 -7.36 11.03
C LEU A 53 19.76 -6.38 10.09
N TYR A 54 20.49 -5.42 9.52
CA TYR A 54 19.95 -4.51 8.52
C TYR A 54 19.44 -5.24 7.27
N LEU A 55 20.18 -6.23 6.77
CA LEU A 55 19.76 -7.01 5.60
C LEU A 55 18.51 -7.86 5.90
N ILE A 56 18.40 -8.42 7.10
CA ILE A 56 17.20 -9.13 7.54
C ILE A 56 16.00 -8.18 7.54
N ASP A 57 16.14 -7.02 8.16
CA ASP A 57 15.06 -6.02 8.21
C ASP A 57 14.69 -5.51 6.81
N LEU A 58 15.68 -5.31 5.93
CA LEU A 58 15.45 -4.92 4.54
C LEU A 58 14.65 -5.97 3.79
N VAL A 59 15.05 -7.26 3.88
CA VAL A 59 14.33 -8.36 3.23
C VAL A 59 12.93 -8.49 3.80
N LEU A 60 12.77 -8.38 5.12
CA LEU A 60 11.48 -8.42 5.79
C LEU A 60 10.56 -7.29 5.30
N PHE A 61 11.06 -6.06 5.22
CA PHE A 61 10.32 -4.92 4.68
C PHE A 61 9.92 -5.12 3.22
N VAL A 62 10.82 -5.64 2.38
CA VAL A 62 10.53 -5.91 0.97
C VAL A 62 9.46 -6.99 0.83
N VAL A 63 9.57 -8.10 1.58
CA VAL A 63 8.59 -9.19 1.56
C VAL A 63 7.23 -8.70 2.06
N LEU A 64 7.20 -7.93 3.14
CA LEU A 64 5.96 -7.41 3.72
C LEU A 64 5.32 -6.36 2.80
N GLY A 65 6.11 -5.45 2.25
CA GLY A 65 5.66 -4.48 1.26
C GLY A 65 5.12 -5.15 -0.01
N TYR A 66 5.80 -6.18 -0.50
CA TYR A 66 5.31 -7.00 -1.61
C TYR A 66 4.02 -7.74 -1.25
N GLY A 67 3.92 -8.29 -0.04
CA GLY A 67 2.72 -8.95 0.47
C GLY A 67 1.52 -8.00 0.50
N VAL A 68 1.70 -6.78 1.02
CA VAL A 68 0.67 -5.73 1.03
C VAL A 68 0.31 -5.31 -0.40
N TYR A 69 1.29 -5.09 -1.27
CA TYR A 69 1.05 -4.79 -2.69
C TYR A 69 0.23 -5.89 -3.36
N ARG A 70 0.60 -7.15 -3.15
CA ARG A 70 -0.07 -8.31 -3.73
C ARG A 70 -1.49 -8.47 -3.19
N LEU A 71 -1.68 -8.28 -1.88
CA LEU A 71 -2.98 -8.34 -1.24
C LEU A 71 -3.90 -7.22 -1.73
N THR A 72 -3.36 -6.01 -1.88
CA THR A 72 -4.10 -4.85 -2.42
C THR A 72 -4.54 -5.13 -3.86
N PHE A 73 -3.64 -5.67 -4.68
CA PHE A 73 -3.96 -6.05 -6.05
C PHE A 73 -5.05 -7.12 -6.10
N TRP A 74 -4.92 -8.17 -5.28
CA TRP A 74 -5.93 -9.23 -5.17
C TRP A 74 -7.29 -8.69 -4.73
N LEU A 75 -7.30 -7.79 -3.74
CA LEU A 75 -8.52 -7.15 -3.25
C LEU A 75 -9.20 -6.32 -4.34
N ILE A 76 -8.42 -5.57 -5.11
CA ILE A 76 -8.93 -4.76 -6.22
C ILE A 76 -9.53 -5.67 -7.29
N GLU A 77 -8.81 -6.71 -7.71
CA GLU A 77 -9.26 -7.61 -8.77
C GLU A 77 -10.54 -8.38 -8.40
N ASN A 78 -10.69 -8.75 -7.12
CA ASN A 78 -11.83 -9.52 -6.65
C ASN A 78 -13.05 -8.67 -6.21
N GLN A 79 -12.89 -7.42 -5.75
CA GLN A 79 -14.01 -6.63 -5.23
C GLN A 79 -14.45 -5.45 -6.11
N LEU A 80 -13.61 -4.95 -7.03
CA LEU A 80 -14.07 -3.93 -7.98
C LEU A 80 -15.17 -4.41 -8.94
N PRO A 81 -15.15 -5.64 -9.51
CA PRO A 81 -16.20 -6.03 -10.45
C PRO A 81 -17.58 -6.06 -9.79
N ASP A 82 -17.71 -6.65 -8.59
CA ASP A 82 -18.97 -6.69 -7.84
C ASP A 82 -19.48 -5.28 -7.46
N ALA A 83 -18.57 -4.37 -7.09
CA ALA A 83 -18.93 -3.00 -6.74
C ALA A 83 -19.41 -2.20 -7.98
N LEU A 84 -18.80 -2.42 -9.14
CA LEU A 84 -19.21 -1.79 -10.40
C LEU A 84 -20.55 -2.33 -10.89
N ASP A 85 -20.78 -3.64 -10.79
CA ASP A 85 -22.03 -4.27 -11.17
C ASP A 85 -23.20 -3.78 -10.30
N THR A 86 -22.98 -3.62 -8.98
CA THR A 86 -24.00 -3.09 -8.06
C THR A 86 -24.39 -1.64 -8.39
N ILE A 87 -23.44 -0.80 -8.80
CA ILE A 87 -23.70 0.59 -9.19
C ILE A 87 -24.46 0.62 -10.52
N ALA A 88 -24.06 -0.20 -11.50
CA ALA A 88 -24.74 -0.29 -12.79
C ALA A 88 -26.18 -0.78 -12.66
N GLU A 89 -26.45 -1.74 -11.76
CA GLU A 89 -27.80 -2.23 -11.47
C GLU A 89 -28.66 -1.17 -10.77
N THR A 90 -28.05 -0.34 -9.91
CA THR A 90 -28.73 0.78 -9.24
C THR A 90 -29.09 1.90 -10.22
N GLU A 91 -28.20 2.26 -11.15
CA GLU A 91 -28.51 3.22 -12.23
C GLU A 91 -29.59 2.69 -13.19
N ALA A 92 -29.56 1.39 -13.51
CA ALA A 92 -30.56 0.78 -14.37
C ALA A 92 -31.95 0.74 -13.70
N ALA A 93 -32.01 0.52 -12.38
CA ALA A 93 -33.26 0.56 -11.61
C ALA A 93 -33.86 1.98 -11.56
N ASP A 94 -33.03 3.01 -11.37
CA ASP A 94 -33.46 4.42 -11.33
C ASP A 94 -33.96 4.91 -12.71
N ALA A 95 -33.32 4.47 -13.79
CA ALA A 95 -33.74 4.77 -15.16
C ALA A 95 -35.06 4.10 -15.57
N THR A 96 -35.46 3.02 -14.88
CA THR A 96 -36.70 2.30 -15.18
C THR A 96 -37.91 2.94 -14.48
N ASP A 97 -37.70 3.62 -13.34
CA ASP A 97 -38.76 4.27 -12.55
C ASP A 97 -39.24 5.60 -13.17
N GLU A 98 -38.37 6.32 -13.91
CA GLU A 98 -38.80 7.52 -14.67
C GLU A 98 -39.59 7.20 -15.95
N SER A 99 -39.54 5.96 -16.45
CA SER A 99 -40.24 5.58 -17.69
C SER A 99 -41.74 5.34 -17.50
N ASP A 100 -42.21 5.05 -16.27
CA ASP A 100 -43.63 4.74 -16.00
C ASP A 100 -44.46 5.99 -15.66
N ALA A 101 -43.82 7.14 -15.42
CA ALA A 101 -44.51 8.39 -15.07
C ALA A 101 -45.02 9.20 -16.27
N THR A 102 -44.72 8.80 -17.52
CA THR A 102 -45.09 9.57 -18.72
C THR A 102 -46.28 8.97 -19.51
N GLU A 103 -46.69 7.72 -19.25
CA GLU A 103 -47.75 7.03 -20.02
C GLU A 103 -49.18 7.12 -19.43
N THR A 104 -49.50 8.14 -18.63
CA THR A 104 -50.89 8.35 -18.15
C THR A 104 -51.41 9.80 -18.27
N ARG A 105 -50.93 10.56 -19.26
CA ARG A 105 -51.55 11.88 -19.57
C ARG A 105 -51.62 12.21 -21.06
N THR A 106 -52.14 11.27 -21.83
CA THR A 106 -52.75 11.54 -23.14
C THR A 106 -53.91 10.57 -23.31
N GLU A 107 -55.11 10.97 -22.88
CA GLU A 107 -56.38 10.73 -23.59
C GLU A 107 -57.53 11.43 -22.85
N ASP A 108 -58.37 12.09 -23.66
CA ASP A 108 -59.56 12.93 -23.42
C ASP A 108 -59.42 14.34 -22.78
#